data_AF-A4YDC4-F1
#
_entry.id   AF-A4YDC4-F1
#
_cell.length_a   1.000
_cell.length_b   1.000
_cell.length_c   1.000
_cell.angle_alpha   90.00
_cell.angle_beta   90.00
_cell.angle_gamma   90.00
#
_symmetry.space_group_name_H-M   'P 1'
#
loop_
_entity.id
_entity.type
_entity.pdbx_description
1 polymer ?
#
loop_
_entity_poly.entity_id
_entity_poly.type
_entity_poly.pdbx_seq_one_letter_code
_entity_poly.pdbx_strand_id
1 'polypeptide(L)'
;MDPFMSKVWKLIDLQLPLVVTDAETYLVREGNLTQEDYEKLKNSTKSIKISYYSGDLNKLKTSLKEALNQLKTIQPKKPFPPEMKARFDAVIKTLSELAETAQATS
;
A
#
# COMPACT_ATOMS: atom_id res chain seq x y z
N MET A 1 22.29 6.67 -0.07
CA MET A 1 20.89 6.57 0.38
C MET A 1 20.59 5.10 0.57
N ASP A 2 20.06 4.69 1.72
CA ASP A 2 19.74 3.29 1.98
C ASP A 2 18.75 2.75 0.90
N PRO A 3 19.07 1.65 0.19
CA PRO A 3 18.25 1.15 -0.91
C PRO A 3 16.82 0.80 -0.48
N PHE A 4 16.66 0.30 0.76
CA PHE A 4 15.35 -0.01 1.32
C PHE A 4 14.53 1.28 1.54
N MET A 5 15.10 2.29 2.19
CA MET A 5 14.44 3.59 2.42
C MET A 5 14.12 4.31 1.11
N SER A 6 14.96 4.20 0.07
CA SER A 6 14.68 4.73 -1.26
C SER A 6 13.45 4.05 -1.89
N LYS A 7 13.32 2.73 -1.75
CA LYS A 7 12.19 1.98 -2.28
C LYS A 7 10.90 2.26 -1.50
N VAL A 8 10.98 2.42 -0.17
CA VAL A 8 9.84 2.85 0.65
C VAL A 8 9.37 4.25 0.26
N TRP A 9 10.30 5.18 0.03
CA TRP A 9 9.96 6.53 -0.43
C TRP A 9 9.21 6.50 -1.77
N LYS A 10 9.67 5.72 -2.75
CA LYS A 10 8.98 5.56 -4.04
C LYS A 10 7.56 5.00 -3.89
N LEU A 11 7.37 4.04 -2.99
CA LEU A 11 6.04 3.51 -2.68
C LEU A 11 5.12 4.63 -2.14
N ILE A 12 5.61 5.40 -1.17
CA ILE A 12 4.88 6.48 -0.50
C ILE A 12 4.51 7.63 -1.44
N ASP A 13 5.45 8.02 -2.29
CA ASP A 13 5.37 9.25 -3.07
C ASP A 13 4.74 9.01 -4.45
N LEU A 14 4.99 7.85 -5.06
CA LEU A 14 4.58 7.58 -6.44
C LEU A 14 3.42 6.58 -6.55
N GLN A 15 3.43 5.49 -5.77
CA GLN A 15 2.47 4.40 -5.99
C GLN A 15 1.20 4.52 -5.15
N LEU A 16 1.34 4.72 -3.84
CA LEU A 16 0.20 4.78 -2.91
C LEU A 16 -0.78 5.93 -3.23
N PRO A 17 -0.32 7.17 -3.55
CA PRO A 17 -1.24 8.26 -3.86
C PRO A 17 -2.14 7.96 -5.06
N LEU A 18 -1.57 7.37 -6.13
CA LEU A 18 -2.33 7.01 -7.31
C LEU A 18 -3.47 6.04 -6.97
N VAL A 19 -3.14 4.93 -6.29
CA VAL A 19 -4.13 3.91 -5.94
C VAL A 19 -5.20 4.45 -4.98
N VAL A 20 -4.82 5.30 -4.02
CA VAL A 20 -5.77 5.92 -3.08
C VAL A 20 -6.71 6.88 -3.80
N THR A 21 -6.18 7.77 -4.64
CA THR A 21 -6.98 8.74 -5.41
C THR A 21 -7.96 8.03 -6.33
N ASP A 22 -7.51 6.99 -7.03
CA ASP A 22 -8.36 6.24 -7.93
C ASP A 22 -9.45 5.44 -7.17
N ALA A 23 -9.10 4.86 -6.01
CA ALA A 23 -10.06 4.15 -5.17
C ALA A 23 -11.18 5.07 -4.67
N GLU A 24 -10.82 6.28 -4.23
CA GLU A 24 -11.78 7.30 -3.78
C GLU A 24 -12.63 7.86 -4.92
N THR A 25 -12.00 8.17 -6.05
CA THR A 25 -12.64 8.89 -7.16
C THR A 25 -13.56 7.97 -7.97
N TYR A 26 -13.18 6.71 -8.16
CA TYR A 26 -13.89 5.78 -9.04
C TYR A 26 -14.43 4.57 -8.30
N LEU A 27 -13.58 3.82 -7.59
CA LEU A 27 -13.94 2.47 -7.17
C LEU A 27 -15.01 2.43 -6.06
N VAL A 28 -14.99 3.38 -5.13
CA VAL A 28 -16.05 3.51 -4.11
C VAL A 28 -17.35 4.00 -4.75
N ARG A 29 -17.28 4.99 -5.65
CA ARG A 29 -18.46 5.57 -6.30
C ARG A 29 -19.17 4.59 -7.24
N GLU A 30 -18.42 3.77 -7.96
CA GLU A 30 -18.93 2.77 -8.90
C GLU A 30 -19.32 1.43 -8.23
N GLY A 31 -19.08 1.33 -6.91
CA GLY A 31 -19.34 0.14 -6.10
C GLY A 31 -18.38 -1.03 -6.38
N ASN A 32 -17.21 -0.76 -6.98
CA ASN A 32 -16.17 -1.75 -7.25
C ASN A 32 -15.44 -2.13 -5.96
N LEU A 33 -15.35 -1.21 -5.01
CA LEU A 33 -14.67 -1.36 -3.73
C LEU A 33 -15.62 -0.94 -2.60
N THR A 34 -15.60 -1.65 -1.47
CA THR A 34 -16.40 -1.24 -0.31
C THR A 34 -15.76 -0.06 0.42
N GLN A 35 -16.55 0.69 1.19
CA GLN A 35 -16.01 1.73 2.06
C GLN A 35 -15.01 1.14 3.07
N GLU A 36 -15.27 -0.07 3.57
CA GLU A 36 -14.36 -0.75 4.49
C GLU A 36 -13.00 -1.04 3.85
N ASP A 37 -12.99 -1.55 2.62
CA ASP A 37 -11.75 -1.84 1.89
C ASP A 37 -11.00 -0.56 1.50
N TYR A 38 -11.73 0.53 1.21
CA TYR A 38 -11.13 1.84 0.98
C TYR A 38 -10.43 2.33 2.24
N GLU A 39 -11.08 2.21 3.40
CA GLU A 39 -10.50 2.59 4.68
C GLU A 39 -9.28 1.71 5.02
N LYS A 40 -9.27 0.40 4.71
CA LYS A 40 -8.07 -0.45 4.83
C LYS A 40 -6.90 0.10 4.01
N LEU A 41 -7.14 0.46 2.75
CA LEU A 41 -6.12 1.04 1.86
C LEU A 41 -5.58 2.38 2.38
N LYS A 42 -6.49 3.27 2.78
CA LYS A 42 -6.16 4.61 3.29
C LYS A 42 -5.40 4.54 4.61
N ASN A 43 -5.84 3.71 5.54
CA ASN A 43 -5.19 3.54 6.85
C ASN A 43 -3.83 2.87 6.72
N SER A 44 -3.68 1.88 5.84
CA SER A 44 -2.39 1.26 5.52
C SER A 44 -1.41 2.29 4.97
N THR A 45 -1.85 3.13 4.02
CA THR A 45 -1.04 4.21 3.45
C THR A 45 -0.59 5.21 4.52
N LYS A 46 -1.51 5.62 5.40
CA LYS A 46 -1.23 6.56 6.49
C LYS A 46 -0.23 5.98 7.49
N SER A 47 -0.40 4.71 7.87
CA SER A 47 0.49 4.02 8.80
C SER A 47 1.93 3.95 8.26
N ILE A 48 2.11 3.53 7.00
CA ILE A 48 3.43 3.49 6.35
C ILE A 48 4.08 4.89 6.33
N LYS A 49 3.32 5.93 5.92
CA LYS A 49 3.82 7.31 5.88
C LYS A 49 4.30 7.77 7.25
N ILE A 50 3.49 7.58 8.29
CA ILE A 50 3.83 7.98 9.66
C ILE A 50 5.11 7.28 10.13
N SER A 51 5.20 5.97 9.92
CA SER A 51 6.37 5.19 10.36
C SER A 51 7.64 5.52 9.58
N TYR A 52 7.52 5.85 8.29
CA TYR A 52 8.65 6.32 7.48
C TYR A 52 9.19 7.65 7.98
N TYR A 53 8.29 8.63 8.19
CA TYR A 53 8.70 9.97 8.63
C TYR A 53 9.10 10.04 10.10
N SER A 54 8.70 9.07 10.94
CA SER A 54 9.19 8.99 12.32
C SER A 54 10.64 8.50 12.42
N GLY A 55 11.21 7.96 11.33
CA GLY A 55 12.56 7.39 11.32
C GLY A 55 12.71 6.07 12.10
N ASP A 56 11.61 5.51 12.61
CA ASP A 56 11.62 4.26 13.36
C ASP A 56 11.54 3.08 12.39
N LEU A 57 12.70 2.48 12.12
CA LEU A 57 12.82 1.38 11.18
C LEU A 57 11.97 0.16 11.59
N ASN A 58 11.91 -0.16 12.88
CA ASN A 58 11.15 -1.31 13.36
C ASN A 58 9.66 -1.10 13.16
N LYS A 59 9.18 0.09 13.52
CA LYS A 59 7.79 0.48 13.28
C LYS A 59 7.46 0.49 11.79
N LEU A 60 8.36 0.99 10.94
CA LEU A 60 8.20 0.98 9.49
C LEU A 60 8.10 -0.44 8.93
N LYS A 61 9.00 -1.34 9.33
CA LYS A 61 8.97 -2.75 8.93
C LYS A 61 7.65 -3.42 9.32
N THR A 62 7.14 -3.14 10.53
CA THR A 62 5.84 -3.64 10.99
C THR A 62 4.69 -3.06 10.15
N SER A 63 4.65 -1.75 9.95
CA SER A 63 3.61 -1.09 9.14
C SER A 63 3.56 -1.60 7.70
N LEU A 64 4.72 -1.90 7.08
CA LEU A 64 4.79 -2.46 5.73
C LEU A 64 4.20 -3.88 5.67
N LYS A 65 4.49 -4.73 6.67
CA LYS A 65 3.93 -6.09 6.76
C LYS A 65 2.43 -6.07 7.00
N GLU A 66 1.98 -5.25 7.94
CA GLU A 66 0.55 -5.10 8.25
C GLU A 66 -0.22 -4.56 7.05
N ALA A 67 0.31 -3.54 6.38
CA ALA A 67 -0.28 -3.01 5.15
C ALA A 67 -0.39 -4.09 4.06
N LEU A 68 0.67 -4.87 3.82
CA LEU A 68 0.63 -5.96 2.85
C LEU A 68 -0.49 -6.96 3.17
N ASN A 69 -0.61 -7.35 4.44
CA ASN A 69 -1.65 -8.29 4.87
C ASN A 69 -3.04 -7.70 4.69
N GLN A 70 -3.26 -6.45 5.09
CA GLN A 70 -4.53 -5.74 4.93
C GLN A 70 -4.92 -5.62 3.45
N LEU A 71 -4.00 -5.17 2.59
CA LEU A 71 -4.30 -4.99 1.17
C LEU A 71 -4.56 -6.32 0.44
N LYS A 72 -3.93 -7.43 0.86
CA LYS A 72 -4.25 -8.76 0.32
C LYS A 72 -5.67 -9.24 0.65
N THR A 73 -6.29 -8.69 1.70
CA THR A 73 -7.69 -9.01 2.04
C THR A 73 -8.71 -8.24 1.22
N ILE A 74 -8.29 -7.21 0.48
CA ILE A 74 -9.19 -6.40 -0.34
C ILE A 74 -9.72 -7.27 -1.48
N GLN A 75 -11.02 -7.54 -1.44
CA GLN A 75 -11.73 -8.28 -2.48
C GLN A 75 -12.68 -7.33 -3.19
N PRO A 76 -12.31 -6.83 -4.38
CA PRO A 76 -13.18 -5.94 -5.10
C PRO A 76 -14.44 -6.67 -5.57
N LYS A 77 -15.60 -6.03 -5.40
CA LYS A 77 -16.92 -6.59 -5.76
C LYS A 77 -17.09 -6.75 -7.27
N LYS A 78 -16.36 -5.96 -8.03
CA LYS A 78 -16.27 -6.00 -9.49
C LYS A 78 -14.80 -6.03 -9.89
N PRO A 79 -14.44 -6.61 -11.03
CA PRO A 79 -13.07 -6.55 -11.51
C PRO A 79 -12.62 -5.09 -11.62
N PHE A 80 -11.42 -4.80 -11.12
CA PHE A 80 -10.82 -3.49 -11.31
C PHE A 80 -10.62 -3.21 -12.81
N PRO A 81 -10.74 -1.94 -13.23
CA PRO A 81 -10.26 -1.51 -14.53
C PRO A 81 -8.81 -1.98 -14.76
N PRO A 82 -8.39 -2.30 -15.99
CA PRO A 82 -7.07 -2.87 -16.26
C PRO A 82 -5.91 -2.03 -15.70
N GLU A 83 -5.97 -0.70 -15.88
CA GLU A 83 -4.96 0.23 -15.37
C GLU A 83 -4.90 0.23 -13.84
N MET A 84 -6.07 0.17 -13.20
CA MET A 84 -6.22 0.12 -11.75
C MET A 84 -5.68 -1.16 -11.14
N LYS A 85 -6.01 -2.28 -11.79
CA LYS A 85 -5.48 -3.58 -11.41
C LYS A 85 -3.96 -3.57 -11.45
N ALA A 86 -3.37 -3.07 -12.54
CA ALA A 86 -1.92 -2.99 -12.70
C ALA A 86 -1.27 -2.13 -11.60
N ARG A 87 -1.87 -0.98 -11.25
CA ARG A 87 -1.37 -0.12 -10.16
C ARG A 87 -1.47 -0.80 -8.79
N PHE A 88 -2.60 -1.44 -8.50
CA PHE A 88 -2.81 -2.15 -7.23
C PHE A 88 -1.84 -3.34 -7.10
N ASP A 89 -1.69 -4.15 -8.15
CA ASP A 89 -0.75 -5.28 -8.19
C ASP A 89 0.71 -4.79 -8.03
N ALA A 90 1.07 -3.64 -8.60
CA ALA A 90 2.39 -3.04 -8.42
C ALA A 90 2.66 -2.61 -6.97
N VAL A 91 1.64 -2.09 -6.27
CA VAL A 91 1.72 -1.78 -4.83
C VAL A 91 1.90 -3.05 -4.01
N ILE A 92 1.09 -4.07 -4.24
CA ILE A 92 1.21 -5.37 -3.53
C ILE A 92 2.58 -5.99 -3.75
N LYS A 93 3.09 -5.97 -4.99
CA LYS A 93 4.44 -6.46 -5.31
C LYS A 93 5.50 -5.68 -4.55
N THR A 94 5.47 -4.35 -4.62
CA THR A 94 6.47 -3.50 -3.95
C THR A 94 6.45 -3.69 -2.44
N LEU A 95 5.27 -3.78 -1.83
CA LEU A 95 5.11 -4.08 -0.40
C LEU A 95 5.63 -5.47 -0.02
N SER A 96 5.42 -6.48 -0.89
CA SER A 96 5.92 -7.83 -0.66
C SER A 96 7.45 -7.85 -0.60
N GLU A 97 8.10 -7.25 -1.62
CA GLU A 97 9.56 -7.16 -1.66
C GLU A 97 10.14 -6.38 -0.47
N LEU A 98 9.46 -5.30 -0.05
CA LEU A 98 9.86 -4.52 1.13
C LEU A 98 9.68 -5.32 2.43
N ALA A 99 8.59 -6.08 2.56
CA ALA A 99 8.33 -6.92 3.73
C ALA A 99 9.32 -8.10 3.84
N GLU A 100 9.75 -8.68 2.72
CA GLU A 100 10.79 -9.71 2.66
C GLU A 100 12.16 -9.14 3.05
N THR A 101 12.53 -7.98 2.49
CA THR A 101 13.78 -7.28 2.83
C THR A 101 13.82 -6.92 4.33
N ALA A 102 12.67 -6.56 4.90
CA ALA A 102 12.53 -6.27 6.31
C ALA A 102 12.78 -7.48 7.22
N GLN A 103 12.50 -8.71 6.76
CA GLN A 103 12.77 -9.96 7.48
C GLN A 103 14.23 -10.41 7.33
N ALA A 104 14.86 -10.20 6.17
CA ALA A 104 16.25 -10.57 5.93
C ALA A 104 17.28 -9.73 6.72
N THR A 105 16.83 -8.62 7.31
CA THR A 105 17.66 -7.69 8.10
C THR A 105 17.24 -7.64 9.58
N SER A 106 16.63 -8.71 10.09
CA SER A 106 16.26 -8.90 11.50
C SER A 106 17.16 -9.93 12.18
#